data_AF-A0A1F6KV78-F1
#
_entry.id   AF-A0A1F6KV78-F1
#
_cell.length_a   1.000
_cell.length_b   1.000
_cell.length_c   1.000
_cell.angle_alpha   90.00
_cell.angle_beta   90.00
_cell.angle_gamma   90.00
#
_symmetry.space_group_name_H-M   'P 1'
#
loop_
_entity.id
_entity.type
_entity.pdbx_description
1 polymer ?
#
loop_
_entity_poly.entity_id
_entity_poly.type
_entity_poly.pdbx_seq_one_letter_code
_entity_poly.pdbx_strand_id
1 'polypeptide(L)'
;MEQKTKKNLALSILGIVLVVFLSFKFGIPLLVNLSLFLSGSQSKVETKIQSSSFIAPPVLDSFPEATTSASIIISGIASKKQTVNLYINYNLVDTVKAGDDGKFSFKQTIKPGENIIQAKSVVNEKESDFSNTIITAFKNAPPYLSLNSPTDGQSFSKDQNIASIKGATDTDAKVTINGFWAITDSNGNFSYSLPLQNGENKIRVEAIDIAGNKAIKEIKIIYSP
;
A
#
# COMPACT_ATOMS: atom_id res chain seq x y z
N MET A 1 -8.99 94.91 29.22
CA MET A 1 -8.30 93.82 28.50
C MET A 1 -9.00 92.46 28.66
N GLU A 2 -9.57 92.15 29.82
CA GLU A 2 -10.17 90.83 30.13
C GLU A 2 -11.34 90.39 29.22
N GLN A 3 -12.25 91.30 28.85
CA GLN A 3 -13.38 90.94 27.97
C GLN A 3 -12.94 90.55 26.54
N LYS A 4 -11.89 91.18 26.01
CA LYS A 4 -11.35 90.87 24.68
C LYS A 4 -10.71 89.47 24.67
N THR A 5 -10.04 89.09 25.76
CA THR A 5 -9.47 87.75 25.94
C THR A 5 -10.56 86.69 26.07
N LYS A 6 -11.62 86.93 26.85
CA LYS A 6 -12.77 86.00 26.97
C LYS A 6 -13.49 85.80 25.63
N LYS A 7 -13.66 86.85 24.83
CA LYS A 7 -14.25 86.77 23.48
C LYS A 7 -13.39 85.96 22.52
N ASN A 8 -12.07 86.20 22.51
CA ASN A 8 -11.14 85.44 21.66
C ASN A 8 -11.08 83.96 22.07
N LEU A 9 -11.11 83.66 23.37
CA LEU A 9 -11.12 82.29 23.90
C LEU A 9 -12.42 81.56 23.53
N ALA A 10 -13.58 82.22 23.63
CA ALA A 10 -14.86 81.66 23.18
C ALA A 10 -14.88 81.38 21.67
N LEU A 11 -14.33 82.29 20.85
CA LEU A 11 -14.20 82.10 19.40
C LEU A 11 -13.27 80.94 19.05
N SER A 12 -12.16 80.78 19.78
CA SER A 12 -11.24 79.64 19.58
C SER A 12 -11.90 78.31 19.96
N ILE A 13 -12.63 78.24 21.07
CA ILE A 13 -13.38 77.03 21.46
C ILE A 13 -14.43 76.70 20.41
N LEU A 14 -15.19 77.69 19.96
CA LEU A 14 -16.20 77.49 18.90
C LEU A 14 -15.56 77.00 17.60
N GLY A 15 -14.39 77.53 17.24
CA GLY A 15 -13.60 77.08 16.10
C GLY A 15 -13.14 75.63 16.23
N ILE A 16 -12.63 75.23 17.40
CA ILE A 16 -12.22 73.84 17.66
C ILE A 16 -13.42 72.89 17.58
N VAL A 17 -14.55 73.25 18.19
CA VAL A 17 -15.78 72.46 18.14
C VAL A 17 -16.28 72.31 16.70
N LEU A 18 -16.22 73.38 15.90
CA LEU A 18 -16.58 73.35 14.49
C LEU A 18 -15.65 72.43 13.68
N VAL A 19 -14.34 72.51 13.91
CA VAL A 19 -13.36 71.63 13.25
C VAL A 19 -13.60 70.18 13.62
N VAL A 20 -13.79 69.87 14.91
CA VAL A 20 -14.11 68.52 15.37
C VAL A 20 -15.42 68.02 14.74
N PHE A 21 -16.47 68.84 14.74
CA PHE A 21 -17.74 68.50 14.11
C PHE A 21 -17.58 68.20 12.61
N LEU A 22 -16.81 69.02 11.88
CA LEU A 22 -16.52 68.80 10.47
C LEU A 22 -15.70 67.52 10.25
N SER A 23 -14.71 67.24 11.11
CA SER A 23 -13.92 66.00 11.05
C SER A 23 -14.77 64.75 11.26
N PHE A 24 -15.71 64.75 12.21
CA PHE A 24 -16.62 63.62 12.41
C PHE A 24 -17.66 63.52 11.28
N LYS A 25 -18.26 64.64 10.86
CA LYS A 25 -19.33 64.64 9.86
C LYS A 25 -18.85 64.36 8.45
N PHE A 26 -17.66 64.83 8.08
CA PHE A 26 -17.14 64.72 6.72
C PHE A 26 -15.85 63.91 6.64
N GLY A 27 -14.98 63.97 7.66
CA GLY A 27 -13.70 63.25 7.66
C GLY A 27 -13.85 61.74 7.73
N ILE A 28 -14.69 61.20 8.63
CA ILE A 28 -14.89 59.74 8.72
C ILE A 28 -15.50 59.18 7.42
N PRO A 29 -16.58 59.74 6.85
CA PRO A 29 -17.09 59.27 5.56
C PRO A 29 -16.07 59.38 4.42
N LEU A 30 -15.24 60.43 4.40
CA LEU A 30 -14.17 60.59 3.42
C LEU A 30 -13.12 59.47 3.55
N LEU A 31 -12.71 59.13 4.77
CA LEU A 31 -11.76 58.05 5.03
C LEU A 31 -12.33 56.67 4.71
N VAL A 32 -13.62 56.43 4.98
CA VAL A 32 -14.31 55.18 4.59
C VAL A 32 -14.40 55.08 3.06
N ASN A 33 -14.78 56.14 2.36
CA ASN A 33 -14.86 56.14 0.91
C ASN A 33 -13.48 56.02 0.25
N LEU A 34 -12.45 56.67 0.82
CA LEU A 34 -11.07 56.52 0.38
C LEU A 34 -10.56 55.10 0.64
N SER A 35 -10.89 54.50 1.78
CA SER A 35 -10.59 53.10 2.07
C SER A 35 -11.28 52.15 1.10
N LEU A 36 -12.54 52.41 0.72
CA LEU A 36 -13.27 51.63 -0.27
C LEU A 36 -12.75 51.85 -1.69
N PHE A 37 -12.25 53.04 -2.02
CA PHE A 37 -11.63 53.32 -3.32
C PHE A 37 -10.25 52.67 -3.45
N LEU A 38 -9.42 52.76 -2.40
CA LEU A 38 -8.13 52.05 -2.31
C LEU A 38 -8.33 50.52 -2.24
N SER A 39 -9.39 50.06 -1.56
CA SER A 39 -9.81 48.65 -1.56
C SER A 39 -10.48 48.24 -2.88
N GLY A 40 -11.07 49.16 -3.62
CA GLY A 40 -11.72 48.91 -4.93
C GLY A 40 -10.72 48.70 -6.06
N SER A 41 -9.44 49.02 -5.82
CA SER A 41 -8.30 48.59 -6.62
C SER A 41 -7.55 47.41 -6.00
N GLN A 42 -8.15 46.70 -5.04
CA GLN A 42 -7.90 45.28 -4.94
C GLN A 42 -8.86 44.62 -5.91
N SER A 43 -8.30 44.08 -6.98
CA SER A 43 -8.81 42.84 -7.58
C SER A 43 -9.52 42.06 -6.49
N LYS A 44 -10.75 41.60 -6.72
CA LYS A 44 -11.32 40.52 -5.92
C LYS A 44 -10.19 39.51 -5.69
N VAL A 45 -9.56 39.57 -4.53
CA VAL A 45 -8.92 38.42 -3.95
C VAL A 45 -10.13 37.69 -3.41
N GLU A 46 -10.89 37.11 -4.35
CA GLU A 46 -11.36 35.77 -4.15
C GLU A 46 -10.11 35.07 -3.66
N THR A 47 -10.06 34.83 -2.35
CA THR A 47 -9.37 33.67 -1.86
C THR A 47 -10.04 32.53 -2.64
N LYS A 48 -9.52 32.23 -3.83
CA LYS A 48 -9.47 30.87 -4.31
C LYS A 48 -8.75 30.18 -3.17
N ILE A 49 -9.54 29.71 -2.19
CA ILE A 49 -9.30 28.39 -1.67
C ILE A 49 -9.27 27.57 -2.94
N GLN A 50 -8.07 27.41 -3.48
CA GLN A 50 -7.81 26.45 -4.52
C GLN A 50 -8.02 25.15 -3.78
N SER A 51 -9.30 24.75 -3.67
CA SER A 51 -9.66 23.40 -3.36
C SER A 51 -8.99 22.62 -4.48
N SER A 52 -7.78 22.13 -4.24
CA SER A 52 -7.40 20.87 -4.83
C SER A 52 -8.57 19.97 -4.46
N SER A 53 -9.46 19.74 -5.44
CA SER A 53 -10.58 18.84 -5.28
C SER A 53 -9.95 17.52 -4.89
N PHE A 54 -9.97 17.19 -3.60
CA PHE A 54 -9.35 15.99 -3.09
C PHE A 54 -9.96 14.81 -3.84
N ILE A 55 -9.10 13.97 -4.42
CA ILE A 55 -9.50 12.79 -5.15
C ILE A 55 -9.18 11.61 -4.25
N ALA A 56 -10.21 10.96 -3.70
CA ALA A 56 -10.02 9.77 -2.89
C ALA A 56 -9.34 8.67 -3.74
N PRO A 57 -8.25 8.05 -3.23
CA PRO A 57 -7.63 6.93 -3.92
C PRO A 57 -8.57 5.72 -3.94
N PRO A 58 -8.43 4.85 -4.95
CA PRO A 58 -9.15 3.58 -4.98
C PRO A 58 -8.56 2.65 -3.92
N VAL A 59 -9.34 1.67 -3.49
CA VAL A 59 -8.90 0.58 -2.61
C VAL A 59 -8.93 -0.71 -3.41
N LEU A 60 -7.78 -1.38 -3.49
CA LEU A 60 -7.66 -2.69 -4.11
C LEU A 60 -8.04 -3.78 -3.10
N ASP A 61 -8.79 -4.78 -3.56
CA ASP A 61 -9.09 -5.98 -2.78
C ASP A 61 -7.80 -6.74 -2.48
N SER A 62 -7.76 -7.45 -1.35
CA SER A 62 -6.61 -8.29 -1.00
C SER A 62 -6.34 -9.34 -2.08
N PHE A 63 -5.06 -9.56 -2.37
CA PHE A 63 -4.60 -10.54 -3.35
C PHE A 63 -3.50 -11.42 -2.73
N PRO A 64 -3.40 -12.70 -3.11
CA PRO A 64 -2.35 -13.58 -2.59
C PRO A 64 -0.92 -13.04 -2.82
N GLU A 65 -0.05 -13.28 -1.84
CA GLU A 65 1.37 -12.90 -1.92
C GLU A 65 2.13 -13.64 -3.04
N ALA A 66 1.61 -14.77 -3.52
CA ALA A 66 2.11 -15.45 -4.70
C ALA A 66 1.02 -16.21 -5.45
N THR A 67 1.27 -16.48 -6.73
CA THR A 67 0.35 -17.19 -7.62
C THR A 67 1.12 -18.04 -8.62
N THR A 68 0.50 -19.14 -9.06
CA THR A 68 0.98 -19.99 -10.15
C THR A 68 0.48 -19.56 -11.52
N SER A 69 -0.40 -18.55 -11.59
CA SER A 69 -0.96 -18.02 -12.83
C SER A 69 -0.35 -16.65 -13.15
N ALA A 70 0.14 -16.52 -14.39
CA ALA A 70 0.55 -15.22 -14.93
C ALA A 70 -0.65 -14.29 -15.15
N SER A 71 -1.84 -14.85 -15.43
CA SER A 71 -3.06 -14.07 -15.65
C SER A 71 -3.79 -13.92 -14.32
N ILE A 72 -3.98 -12.67 -13.91
CA ILE A 72 -4.60 -12.30 -12.64
C ILE A 72 -5.77 -11.34 -12.87
N ILE A 73 -6.67 -11.30 -11.89
CA ILE A 73 -7.78 -10.35 -11.84
C ILE A 73 -7.54 -9.45 -10.62
N ILE A 74 -7.38 -8.16 -10.86
CA ILE A 74 -7.22 -7.15 -9.82
C ILE A 74 -8.56 -6.42 -9.69
N SER A 75 -9.15 -6.44 -8.51
CA SER A 75 -10.45 -5.82 -8.27
C SER A 75 -10.36 -4.85 -7.08
N GLY A 76 -11.38 -4.01 -6.95
CA GLY A 76 -11.42 -3.03 -5.87
C GLY A 76 -12.62 -2.10 -5.95
N ILE A 77 -12.57 -1.07 -5.12
CA ILE A 77 -13.61 -0.05 -4.97
C ILE A 77 -13.00 1.34 -5.16
N ALA A 78 -13.69 2.17 -5.94
CA ALA A 78 -13.42 3.60 -6.12
C ALA A 78 -14.71 4.40 -5.97
N SER A 79 -14.66 5.72 -6.13
CA SER A 79 -15.89 6.49 -6.22
C SER A 79 -16.67 6.08 -7.47
N LYS A 80 -18.01 6.13 -7.38
CA LYS A 80 -18.91 5.72 -8.47
C LYS A 80 -18.57 6.43 -9.78
N LYS A 81 -18.55 5.69 -10.89
CA LYS A 81 -18.26 6.21 -12.24
C LYS A 81 -16.88 6.88 -12.38
N GLN A 82 -15.99 6.75 -11.41
CA GLN A 82 -14.65 7.34 -11.48
C GLN A 82 -13.74 6.50 -12.36
N THR A 83 -12.84 7.15 -13.09
CA THR A 83 -11.79 6.45 -13.84
C THR A 83 -10.70 5.97 -12.88
N VAL A 84 -10.18 4.77 -13.11
CA VAL A 84 -9.13 4.14 -12.31
C VAL A 84 -8.00 3.72 -13.25
N ASN A 85 -6.80 4.24 -12.99
CA ASN A 85 -5.56 3.87 -13.66
C ASN A 85 -4.87 2.76 -12.85
N LEU A 86 -4.52 1.65 -13.49
CA LEU A 86 -3.77 0.55 -12.89
C LEU A 86 -2.29 0.67 -13.23
N TYR A 87 -1.45 0.53 -12.22
CA TYR A 87 0.00 0.52 -12.35
C TYR A 87 0.54 -0.84 -11.91
N ILE A 88 1.40 -1.44 -12.75
CA ILE A 88 2.18 -2.62 -12.40
C ILE A 88 3.65 -2.30 -12.58
N ASN A 89 4.43 -2.53 -11.52
CA ASN A 89 5.84 -2.17 -11.43
C ASN A 89 6.05 -0.69 -11.84
N TYR A 90 5.20 0.18 -11.30
CA TYR A 90 5.17 1.64 -11.53
C TYR A 90 4.84 2.11 -12.95
N ASN A 91 4.52 1.20 -13.87
CA ASN A 91 4.10 1.54 -15.23
C ASN A 91 2.58 1.52 -15.31
N LEU A 92 1.97 2.54 -15.92
CA LEU A 92 0.54 2.53 -16.26
C LEU A 92 0.29 1.42 -17.27
N VAL A 93 -0.51 0.41 -16.90
CA VAL A 93 -0.77 -0.76 -17.74
C VAL A 93 -2.20 -0.82 -18.28
N ASP A 94 -3.16 -0.25 -17.55
CA ASP A 94 -4.57 -0.29 -17.95
C ASP A 94 -5.36 0.84 -17.28
N THR A 95 -6.56 1.11 -17.80
CA THR A 95 -7.48 2.12 -17.29
C THR A 95 -8.92 1.67 -17.47
N VAL A 96 -9.68 1.66 -16.37
CA VAL A 96 -11.11 1.28 -16.39
C VAL A 96 -11.96 2.33 -15.69
N LYS A 97 -13.26 2.29 -15.91
CA LYS A 97 -14.23 3.11 -15.19
C LYS A 97 -14.95 2.27 -14.15
N ALA A 98 -14.99 2.74 -12.91
CA ALA A 98 -15.75 2.11 -11.86
C ALA A 98 -17.26 2.14 -12.16
N GLY A 99 -17.98 1.12 -11.72
CA GLY A 99 -19.43 0.99 -11.89
C GLY A 99 -20.24 2.00 -11.06
N ASP A 100 -21.56 1.88 -11.17
CA ASP A 100 -22.54 2.62 -10.34
C ASP A 100 -22.48 2.23 -8.86
N ASP A 101 -21.93 1.05 -8.56
CA ASP A 101 -21.64 0.54 -7.22
C ASP A 101 -20.21 0.89 -6.75
N GLY A 102 -19.42 1.57 -7.59
CA GLY A 102 -18.03 1.92 -7.31
C GLY A 102 -17.03 0.78 -7.52
N LYS A 103 -17.47 -0.41 -7.93
CA LYS A 103 -16.56 -1.54 -8.16
C LYS A 103 -15.85 -1.42 -9.50
N PHE A 104 -14.63 -1.93 -9.57
CA PHE A 104 -13.89 -2.08 -10.81
C PHE A 104 -13.11 -3.39 -10.82
N SER A 105 -12.70 -3.82 -12.00
CA SER A 105 -11.87 -5.01 -12.19
C SER A 105 -10.97 -4.86 -13.42
N PHE A 106 -9.75 -5.35 -13.31
CA PHE A 106 -8.75 -5.41 -14.37
C PHE A 106 -8.34 -6.86 -14.56
N LYS A 107 -8.19 -7.28 -15.82
CA LYS A 107 -7.57 -8.56 -16.16
C LYS A 107 -6.19 -8.28 -16.74
N GLN A 108 -5.14 -8.74 -16.06
CA GLN A 108 -3.79 -8.41 -16.44
C GLN A 108 -2.87 -9.63 -16.40
N THR A 109 -1.80 -9.58 -17.20
CA THR A 109 -0.71 -10.55 -17.15
C THR A 109 0.48 -9.94 -16.41
N ILE A 110 1.01 -10.66 -15.42
CA ILE A 110 2.19 -10.30 -14.64
C ILE A 110 3.43 -11.08 -15.07
N LYS A 111 4.61 -10.56 -14.74
CA LYS A 111 5.90 -11.18 -15.12
C LYS A 111 6.37 -12.15 -14.02
N PRO A 112 7.21 -13.15 -14.34
CA PRO A 112 7.81 -14.01 -13.32
C PRO A 112 8.52 -13.19 -12.23
N GLY A 113 8.45 -13.67 -10.99
CA GLY A 113 8.97 -12.97 -9.82
C GLY A 113 7.97 -11.98 -9.22
N GLU A 114 8.46 -11.07 -8.39
CA GLU A 114 7.64 -10.08 -7.67
C GLU A 114 7.05 -9.03 -8.62
N ASN A 115 5.79 -8.70 -8.40
CA ASN A 115 5.07 -7.64 -9.10
C ASN A 115 4.40 -6.72 -8.07
N ILE A 116 4.64 -5.42 -8.21
CA ILE A 116 4.04 -4.37 -7.38
C ILE A 116 2.82 -3.81 -8.13
N ILE A 117 1.65 -3.87 -7.50
CA ILE A 117 0.38 -3.48 -8.09
C ILE A 117 -0.23 -2.36 -7.24
N GLN A 118 -0.54 -1.25 -7.89
CA GLN A 118 -1.17 -0.08 -7.28
C GLN A 118 -2.14 0.56 -8.28
N ALA A 119 -3.09 1.34 -7.80
CA ALA A 119 -4.02 2.07 -8.64
C ALA A 119 -4.17 3.52 -8.19
N LYS A 120 -4.63 4.36 -9.12
CA LYS A 120 -5.02 5.74 -8.83
C LYS A 120 -6.37 6.04 -9.45
N SER A 121 -7.12 6.91 -8.82
CA SER A 121 -8.36 7.42 -9.38
C SER A 121 -8.13 8.73 -10.11
N VAL A 122 -8.86 8.93 -11.20
CA VAL A 122 -8.69 10.09 -12.10
C VAL A 122 -9.98 10.88 -12.19
N VAL A 123 -9.89 12.20 -12.00
CA VAL A 123 -11.00 13.16 -12.17
C VAL A 123 -10.46 14.40 -12.85
N ASN A 124 -11.01 14.77 -14.01
CA ASN A 124 -10.61 15.95 -14.79
C ASN A 124 -9.07 16.03 -14.97
N GLU A 125 -8.46 14.94 -15.45
CA GLU A 125 -7.02 14.80 -15.71
C GLU A 125 -6.11 14.90 -14.47
N LYS A 126 -6.69 15.02 -13.27
CA LYS A 126 -5.97 14.95 -12.00
C LYS A 126 -6.07 13.55 -11.42
N GLU A 127 -4.98 13.09 -10.83
CA GLU A 127 -4.91 11.80 -10.16
C GLU A 127 -4.98 11.95 -8.64
N SER A 128 -5.48 10.92 -7.96
CA SER A 128 -5.31 10.72 -6.53
C SER A 128 -3.87 10.32 -6.17
N ASP A 129 -3.61 10.19 -4.86
CA ASP A 129 -2.52 9.35 -4.36
C ASP A 129 -2.72 7.88 -4.78
N PHE A 130 -1.70 7.05 -4.58
CA PHE A 130 -1.81 5.61 -4.81
C PHE A 130 -2.74 4.93 -3.81
N SER A 131 -3.37 3.83 -4.26
CA SER A 131 -4.08 2.87 -3.43
C SER A 131 -3.16 2.17 -2.41
N ASN A 132 -3.72 1.26 -1.62
CA ASN A 132 -2.93 0.20 -0.99
C ASN A 132 -2.09 -0.56 -2.04
N THR A 133 -0.89 -0.95 -1.63
CA THR A 133 0.05 -1.70 -2.47
C THR A 133 -0.18 -3.19 -2.31
N ILE A 134 -0.31 -3.89 -3.43
CA ILE A 134 -0.28 -5.34 -3.49
C ILE A 134 1.10 -5.74 -4.02
N ILE A 135 1.78 -6.63 -3.31
CA ILE A 135 3.00 -7.29 -3.79
C ILE A 135 2.65 -8.75 -3.98
N THR A 136 2.83 -9.26 -5.20
CA THR A 136 2.54 -10.65 -5.52
C THR A 136 3.62 -11.26 -6.41
N ALA A 137 4.09 -12.45 -6.07
CA ALA A 137 5.08 -13.17 -6.85
C ALA A 137 4.41 -14.16 -7.81
N PHE A 138 4.75 -14.07 -9.10
CA PHE A 138 4.39 -15.11 -10.06
C PHE A 138 5.48 -16.19 -10.07
N LYS A 139 5.15 -17.38 -9.54
CA LYS A 139 6.02 -18.57 -9.52
C LYS A 139 5.25 -19.76 -10.09
N ASN A 140 5.72 -20.34 -11.20
CA ASN A 140 5.09 -21.51 -11.83
C ASN A 140 6.01 -22.75 -11.88
N ALA A 141 7.13 -22.72 -11.17
CA ALA A 141 8.08 -23.81 -11.09
C ALA A 141 8.02 -24.43 -9.69
N PRO A 142 8.14 -25.77 -9.57
CA PRO A 142 8.38 -26.43 -8.30
C PRO A 142 9.56 -25.82 -7.53
N PRO A 143 9.50 -25.78 -6.18
CA PRO A 143 10.66 -25.37 -5.41
C PRO A 143 11.81 -26.35 -5.61
N TYR A 144 13.04 -25.88 -5.39
CA TYR A 144 14.18 -26.78 -5.28
C TYR A 144 13.96 -27.77 -4.14
N LEU A 145 14.35 -29.04 -4.33
CA LEU A 145 14.31 -30.04 -3.26
C LEU A 145 15.48 -31.00 -3.39
N SER A 146 16.28 -31.08 -2.33
CA SER A 146 17.34 -32.07 -2.16
C SER A 146 17.17 -32.83 -0.86
N LEU A 147 17.67 -34.06 -0.86
CA LEU A 147 17.72 -34.93 0.30
C LEU A 147 19.17 -35.38 0.43
N ASN A 148 19.84 -34.94 1.49
CA ASN A 148 21.26 -35.20 1.74
C ASN A 148 21.46 -36.45 2.60
N SER A 149 20.52 -36.73 3.51
CA SER A 149 20.54 -37.92 4.36
C SER A 149 19.13 -38.31 4.77
N PRO A 150 18.81 -39.62 4.88
CA PRO A 150 19.61 -40.75 4.42
C PRO A 150 19.65 -40.86 2.90
N THR A 151 20.54 -41.70 2.38
CA THR A 151 20.53 -42.08 0.95
C THR A 151 19.54 -43.20 0.70
N ASP A 152 19.08 -43.32 -0.54
CA ASP A 152 18.22 -44.46 -0.93
C ASP A 152 18.94 -45.79 -0.72
N GLY A 153 18.23 -46.77 -0.16
CA GLY A 153 18.73 -48.08 0.22
C GLY A 153 19.60 -48.12 1.48
N GLN A 154 19.78 -47.00 2.21
CA GLN A 154 20.62 -47.00 3.41
C GLN A 154 20.08 -47.94 4.50
N SER A 155 20.98 -48.72 5.10
CA SER A 155 20.66 -49.64 6.20
C SER A 155 20.98 -49.03 7.57
N PHE A 156 20.13 -49.33 8.55
CA PHE A 156 20.22 -48.92 9.95
C PHE A 156 20.21 -50.17 10.84
N SER A 157 21.12 -50.23 11.82
CA SER A 157 21.24 -51.35 12.76
C SER A 157 20.53 -51.07 14.08
N LYS A 158 20.42 -52.08 14.95
CA LYS A 158 19.77 -52.03 16.28
C LYS A 158 19.86 -50.71 17.04
N ASP A 159 21.06 -50.14 17.16
CA ASP A 159 21.32 -48.91 17.94
C ASP A 159 20.87 -47.62 17.23
N GLN A 160 20.28 -47.73 16.03
CA GLN A 160 19.88 -46.62 15.17
C GLN A 160 18.39 -46.68 14.80
N ASN A 161 17.51 -46.80 15.80
CA ASN A 161 16.06 -46.86 15.62
C ASN A 161 15.41 -45.53 15.18
N ILE A 162 16.19 -44.47 14.95
CA ILE A 162 15.75 -43.16 14.48
C ILE A 162 16.65 -42.73 13.33
N ALA A 163 16.07 -42.41 12.16
CA ALA A 163 16.77 -41.79 11.06
C ALA A 163 16.63 -40.26 11.10
N SER A 164 17.75 -39.55 11.01
CA SER A 164 17.73 -38.09 10.82
C SER A 164 17.62 -37.78 9.33
N ILE A 165 16.42 -37.38 8.91
CA ILE A 165 16.14 -36.95 7.55
C ILE A 165 16.62 -35.51 7.42
N LYS A 166 17.54 -35.22 6.50
CA LYS A 166 18.13 -33.91 6.27
C LYS A 166 18.20 -33.59 4.80
N GLY A 167 17.83 -32.36 4.44
CA GLY A 167 17.90 -31.88 3.08
C GLY A 167 17.86 -30.37 3.00
N ALA A 168 17.70 -29.85 1.79
CA ALA A 168 17.52 -28.43 1.54
C ALA A 168 16.43 -28.17 0.49
N THR A 169 15.73 -27.04 0.63
CA THR A 169 14.72 -26.53 -0.29
C THR A 169 14.84 -25.00 -0.42
N ASP A 170 13.95 -24.36 -1.17
CA ASP A 170 13.87 -22.90 -1.21
C ASP A 170 13.45 -22.32 0.15
N THR A 171 13.94 -21.13 0.50
CA THR A 171 13.70 -20.52 1.82
C THR A 171 12.24 -20.16 2.08
N ASP A 172 11.43 -20.03 1.04
CA ASP A 172 9.99 -19.76 1.10
C ASP A 172 9.13 -21.04 1.04
N ALA A 173 9.76 -22.22 0.99
CA ALA A 173 9.08 -23.50 0.93
C ALA A 173 8.92 -24.15 2.31
N LYS A 174 7.76 -24.77 2.51
CA LYS A 174 7.46 -25.60 3.68
C LYS A 174 7.67 -27.07 3.33
N VAL A 175 8.29 -27.83 4.23
CA VAL A 175 8.65 -29.23 3.99
C VAL A 175 7.90 -30.17 4.92
N THR A 176 7.40 -31.27 4.37
CA THR A 176 6.85 -32.40 5.13
C THR A 176 7.58 -33.70 4.81
N ILE A 177 7.75 -34.55 5.83
CA ILE A 177 8.27 -35.92 5.71
C ILE A 177 7.14 -36.86 6.11
N ASN A 178 6.68 -37.72 5.20
CA ASN A 178 5.55 -38.62 5.40
C ASN A 178 4.29 -37.91 5.95
N GLY A 179 4.08 -36.64 5.54
CA GLY A 179 2.96 -35.81 5.98
C GLY A 179 3.18 -35.04 7.29
N PHE A 180 4.32 -35.23 7.98
CA PHE A 180 4.68 -34.50 9.19
C PHE A 180 5.59 -33.31 8.88
N TRP A 181 5.39 -32.18 9.54
CA TRP A 181 6.22 -30.98 9.32
C TRP A 181 7.68 -31.20 9.72
N ALA A 182 8.59 -30.84 8.82
CA ALA A 182 10.01 -30.73 9.11
C ALA A 182 10.30 -29.39 9.80
N ILE A 183 11.40 -29.33 10.55
CA ILE A 183 11.97 -28.05 10.98
C ILE A 183 12.81 -27.52 9.83
N THR A 184 12.53 -26.31 9.36
CA THR A 184 13.30 -25.61 8.32
C THR A 184 13.97 -24.37 8.90
N ASP A 185 15.25 -24.16 8.60
CA ASP A 185 15.99 -22.97 8.99
C ASP A 185 15.85 -21.82 7.98
N SER A 186 16.44 -20.66 8.28
CA SER A 186 16.40 -19.47 7.41
C SER A 186 17.13 -19.64 6.07
N ASN A 187 17.94 -20.69 5.93
CA ASN A 187 18.69 -21.00 4.72
C ASN A 187 18.01 -22.10 3.90
N GLY A 188 16.82 -22.56 4.31
CA GLY A 188 16.08 -23.61 3.61
C GLY A 188 16.56 -25.03 3.93
N ASN A 189 17.48 -25.22 4.88
CA ASN A 189 17.85 -26.56 5.33
C ASN A 189 16.73 -27.10 6.21
N PHE A 190 16.31 -28.33 5.96
CA PHE A 190 15.29 -28.99 6.77
C PHE A 190 15.84 -30.22 7.47
N SER A 191 15.26 -30.51 8.64
CA SER A 191 15.52 -31.76 9.34
C SER A 191 14.29 -32.34 10.01
N TYR A 192 14.24 -33.67 10.08
CA TYR A 192 13.19 -34.42 10.77
C TYR A 192 13.74 -35.73 11.33
N SER A 193 13.39 -36.05 12.57
CA SER A 193 13.76 -37.33 13.20
C SER A 193 12.63 -38.34 12.99
N LEU A 194 12.88 -39.35 12.16
CA LEU A 194 11.90 -40.39 11.82
C LEU A 194 12.18 -41.67 12.62
N PRO A 195 11.29 -42.09 13.53
CA PRO A 195 11.35 -43.41 14.15
C PRO A 195 11.19 -44.51 13.09
N LEU A 196 12.08 -45.51 13.11
CA LEU A 196 12.11 -46.58 12.12
C LEU A 196 11.28 -47.78 12.57
N GLN A 197 10.58 -48.38 11.61
CA GLN A 197 9.92 -49.68 11.74
C GLN A 197 10.87 -50.78 11.26
N ASN A 198 10.78 -51.99 11.83
CA ASN A 198 11.57 -53.13 11.36
C ASN A 198 11.30 -53.39 9.86
N GLY A 199 12.36 -53.58 9.07
CA GLY A 199 12.30 -53.78 7.62
C GLY A 199 12.38 -52.49 6.80
N GLU A 200 11.68 -52.47 5.66
CA GLU A 200 11.68 -51.33 4.72
C GLU A 200 10.85 -50.16 5.27
N ASN A 201 11.44 -48.97 5.32
CA ASN A 201 10.77 -47.72 5.64
C ASN A 201 10.77 -46.83 4.40
N LYS A 202 9.57 -46.44 3.93
CA LYS A 202 9.41 -45.47 2.84
C LYS A 202 9.42 -44.06 3.40
N ILE A 203 10.21 -43.19 2.79
CA ILE A 203 10.33 -41.79 3.15
C ILE A 203 9.89 -40.97 1.94
N ARG A 204 8.82 -40.20 2.10
CA ARG A 204 8.31 -39.25 1.13
C ARG A 204 8.51 -37.84 1.66
N VAL A 205 9.39 -37.09 1.02
CA VAL A 205 9.66 -35.68 1.32
C VAL A 205 8.90 -34.82 0.31
N GLU A 206 8.06 -33.91 0.78
CA GLU A 206 7.30 -32.97 -0.04
C GLU A 206 7.63 -31.54 0.40
N ALA A 207 8.09 -30.72 -0.54
CA ALA A 207 8.28 -29.28 -0.38
C ALA A 207 7.21 -28.51 -1.16
N ILE A 208 6.60 -27.50 -0.53
CA ILE A 208 5.55 -26.66 -1.11
C ILE A 208 5.93 -25.19 -0.92
N ASP A 209 5.99 -24.42 -2.00
CA ASP A 209 6.29 -22.98 -1.94
C ASP A 209 5.05 -22.12 -1.60
N ILE A 210 5.26 -20.81 -1.44
CA ILE A 210 4.17 -19.85 -1.15
C ILE A 210 3.11 -19.73 -2.25
N ALA A 211 3.44 -20.08 -3.50
CA ALA A 211 2.50 -20.09 -4.61
C ALA A 211 1.70 -21.42 -4.68
N GLY A 212 2.13 -22.45 -3.93
CA GLY A 212 1.54 -23.78 -3.93
C GLY A 212 2.19 -24.77 -4.91
N ASN A 213 3.32 -24.41 -5.54
CA ASN A 213 4.11 -25.35 -6.35
C ASN A 213 4.73 -26.42 -5.47
N LYS A 214 4.84 -27.65 -5.99
CA LYS A 214 5.26 -28.82 -5.20
C LYS A 214 6.45 -29.55 -5.81
N ALA A 215 7.39 -29.94 -4.97
CA ALA A 215 8.45 -30.88 -5.29
C ALA A 215 8.38 -32.08 -4.34
N ILE A 216 8.55 -33.30 -4.88
CA ILE A 216 8.46 -34.54 -4.11
C ILE A 216 9.71 -35.37 -4.37
N LYS A 217 10.28 -35.95 -3.30
CA LYS A 217 11.35 -36.94 -3.38
C LYS A 217 11.03 -38.13 -2.49
N GLU A 218 11.18 -39.33 -3.03
CA GLU A 218 10.92 -40.58 -2.32
C GLU A 218 12.19 -41.43 -2.27
N ILE A 219 12.46 -42.01 -1.10
CA ILE A 219 13.52 -43.00 -0.90
C ILE A 219 13.02 -44.13 0.01
N LYS A 220 13.75 -45.23 0.01
CA LYS A 220 13.56 -46.37 0.91
C LYS A 220 14.81 -46.56 1.75
N ILE A 221 14.62 -46.88 3.03
CA ILE A 221 15.72 -47.29 3.92
C ILE A 221 15.35 -48.59 4.62
N ILE A 222 16.34 -49.32 5.12
CA ILE A 222 16.15 -50.62 5.76
C ILE A 222 16.58 -50.51 7.21
N TYR A 223 15.74 -50.95 8.16
CA TYR A 223 16.11 -51.06 9.57
C TYR A 223 16.07 -52.52 10.01
N SER A 224 17.17 -52.99 10.57
CA SER A 224 17.33 -54.36 11.08
C SER A 224 17.76 -54.31 12.56
N PRO A 225 16.83 -54.53 13.51
CA PRO A 225 17.07 -54.46 14.95
C PRO A 225 17.85 -55.66 15.52
#